data_AF-A0A7W1F3M0-F1
#
_entry.id   AF-A0A7W1F3M0-F1
#
_cell.length_a   1.000
_cell.length_b   1.000
_cell.length_c   1.000
_cell.angle_alpha   90.00
_cell.angle_beta   90.00
_cell.angle_gamma   90.00
#
_symmetry.space_group_name_H-M   'P 1'
#
loop_
_entity.id
_entity.type
_entity.pdbx_description
1 polymer ?
#
loop_
_entity_poly.entity_id
_entity_poly.type
_entity_poly.pdbx_seq_one_letter_code
_entity_poly.pdbx_strand_id
1 'polypeptide(L)'
;MPVAGQAAVGTITAMTPINAFLLEHGLRIAGNPCVSPDFCLDWKGLSARLRSGEKPAETPLKRYPLSRFATAAGTWELVEDGHGDHGWILEPVKGKTGKSEKSETSKSVVVGKVSDGIAISEGRSAFPATWSNLLALKNLILEHDPESSIFPAARGSLQTSSIGVGARFTTLHWPAVEWAMAALGTSLTANQNSIPRELVYDVDEMLADRLDKVPFPFIGGEVPEGHQGQSVEGMSHGAVLSKLKTGFHRHRLAWGFNADHQPIGGKFDAREDRLVTGCLLASYITFDLSPELAATTAPAKPAAWVAEHVPAAIVAKVKARVAEAGVKLKESELAELLARVWPAMAKMQARDRKYAAAREQAFVPAGRAYFRELSIDELPGLTTP
;
A
#
# COMPACT_ATOMS: atom_id res chain seq x y z
N MET A 1 -18.48 -8.86 24.19
CA MET A 1 -17.32 -7.97 24.35
C MET A 1 -17.45 -6.86 23.32
N PRO A 2 -17.34 -5.58 23.70
CA PRO A 2 -17.80 -4.49 22.86
C PRO A 2 -16.79 -4.20 21.74
N VAL A 3 -17.35 -3.97 20.56
CA VAL A 3 -16.69 -3.58 19.32
C VAL A 3 -16.27 -2.11 19.44
N ALA A 4 -14.96 -1.85 19.43
CA ALA A 4 -14.41 -0.51 19.25
C ALA A 4 -14.46 -0.15 17.76
N GLY A 5 -14.86 1.04 17.30
CA GLY A 5 -15.42 2.21 17.95
C GLY A 5 -16.02 3.10 16.85
N GLN A 6 -17.21 3.62 17.10
CA GLN A 6 -17.80 4.68 16.28
C GLN A 6 -17.05 5.98 16.60
N ALA A 7 -16.40 6.59 15.59
CA ALA A 7 -15.79 7.89 15.74
C ALA A 7 -16.88 8.98 15.83
N ALA A 8 -16.89 9.67 16.96
CA ALA A 8 -17.72 10.85 17.20
C ALA A 8 -17.26 12.04 16.34
N VAL A 9 -18.23 12.85 15.93
CA VAL A 9 -18.03 14.11 15.22
C VAL A 9 -17.45 15.15 16.18
N GLY A 10 -16.28 15.72 15.84
CA GLY A 10 -15.85 17.04 16.33
C GLY A 10 -14.64 17.07 17.28
N THR A 11 -13.45 16.84 16.75
CA THR A 11 -12.15 17.45 17.14
C THR A 11 -11.18 17.16 16.00
N ILE A 12 -10.19 18.03 15.76
CA ILE A 12 -9.03 17.71 14.88
C ILE A 12 -8.53 16.33 15.30
N THR A 13 -8.50 15.35 14.40
CA THR A 13 -8.15 13.97 14.74
C THR A 13 -6.85 13.96 15.53
N ALA A 14 -6.86 13.30 16.69
CA ALA A 14 -5.67 13.14 17.51
C ALA A 14 -4.55 12.54 16.65
N MET A 15 -3.33 13.08 16.78
CA MET A 15 -2.16 12.55 16.10
C MET A 15 -2.02 11.05 16.38
N THR A 16 -1.67 10.27 15.35
CA THR A 16 -1.41 8.84 15.53
C THR A 16 -0.23 8.64 16.50
N PRO A 17 -0.18 7.52 17.24
CA PRO A 17 0.92 7.26 18.19
C PRO A 17 2.31 7.38 17.54
N ILE A 18 2.46 6.91 16.29
CA ILE A 18 3.72 7.02 15.55
C ILE A 18 4.07 8.48 15.25
N ASN A 19 3.10 9.31 14.82
CA ASN A 19 3.37 10.72 14.55
C ASN A 19 3.77 11.46 15.83
N ALA A 20 3.11 11.16 16.96
CA ALA A 20 3.44 11.73 18.26
C ALA A 20 4.87 11.34 18.69
N PHE A 21 5.21 10.05 18.60
CA PHE A 21 6.55 9.55 18.92
C PHE A 21 7.63 10.24 18.07
N LEU A 22 7.43 10.33 16.75
CA LEU A 22 8.38 10.97 15.84
C LEU A 22 8.61 12.45 16.21
N LEU A 23 7.53 13.18 16.45
CA LEU A 23 7.60 14.60 16.82
C LEU A 23 8.29 14.83 18.16
N GLU A 24 7.99 14.00 19.17
CA GLU A 24 8.63 14.03 20.50
C GLU A 24 10.15 13.84 20.40
N HIS A 25 10.60 12.98 19.49
CA HIS A 25 12.02 12.67 19.28
C HIS A 25 12.69 13.53 18.20
N GLY A 26 12.03 14.59 17.72
CA GLY A 26 12.59 15.49 16.71
C GLY A 26 12.77 14.88 15.32
N LEU A 27 12.14 13.74 15.04
CA LEU A 27 12.16 13.07 13.75
C LEU A 27 11.10 13.69 12.82
N ARG A 28 11.50 14.03 11.59
CA ARG A 28 10.67 14.73 10.60
C ARG A 28 10.67 13.99 9.27
N ILE A 29 9.61 14.14 8.48
CA ILE A 29 9.49 13.51 7.15
C ILE A 29 10.64 13.91 6.22
N ALA A 30 11.08 15.18 6.27
CA ALA A 30 12.20 15.65 5.47
C ALA A 30 13.52 14.89 5.73
N GLY A 31 13.72 14.41 6.95
CA GLY A 31 14.92 13.65 7.35
C GLY A 31 14.76 12.14 7.27
N ASN A 32 13.54 11.64 7.47
CA ASN A 32 13.22 10.22 7.42
C ASN A 32 11.88 9.98 6.69
N PRO A 33 11.87 10.00 5.35
CA PRO A 33 10.64 9.81 4.60
C PRO A 33 10.11 8.39 4.74
N CYS A 34 8.78 8.24 4.70
CA CYS A 34 8.06 6.97 4.73
C CYS A 34 8.10 6.19 6.07
N VAL A 35 8.70 6.75 7.13
CA VAL A 35 8.67 6.13 8.47
C VAL A 35 7.23 6.02 9.03
N SER A 36 6.37 7.00 8.73
CA SER A 36 4.96 7.01 9.10
C SER A 36 4.06 6.71 7.89
N PRO A 37 2.87 6.10 8.10
CA PRO A 37 1.79 6.08 7.11
C PRO A 37 1.37 7.49 6.64
N ASP A 38 1.50 8.47 7.53
CA ASP A 38 1.11 9.87 7.28
C ASP A 38 2.30 10.68 6.77
N PHE A 39 2.05 11.50 5.75
CA PHE A 39 2.99 12.54 5.29
C PHE A 39 2.68 13.91 5.92
N CYS A 40 1.84 13.95 6.95
CA CYS A 40 1.58 15.13 7.76
C CYS A 40 1.61 14.74 9.23
N LEU A 41 2.77 14.88 9.87
CA LEU A 41 2.98 14.63 11.29
C LEU A 41 2.42 15.78 12.14
N ASP A 42 2.71 17.03 11.77
CA ASP A 42 2.32 18.24 12.53
C ASP A 42 1.27 19.07 11.78
N TRP A 43 0.04 18.57 11.75
CA TRP A 43 -1.06 19.28 11.10
C TRP A 43 -1.35 20.65 11.74
N LYS A 44 -1.13 20.79 13.06
CA LYS A 44 -1.33 22.06 13.77
C LYS A 44 -0.35 23.12 13.27
N GLY A 45 0.93 22.78 13.16
CA GLY A 45 1.98 23.65 12.63
C GLY A 45 1.73 24.01 11.17
N LEU A 46 1.45 23.02 10.31
CA LEU A 46 1.17 23.25 8.90
C LEU A 46 -0.09 24.11 8.70
N SER A 47 -1.16 23.85 9.45
CA SER A 47 -2.40 24.64 9.43
C SER A 47 -2.16 26.11 9.78
N ALA A 48 -1.34 26.39 10.80
CA ALA A 48 -1.02 27.76 11.19
C ALA A 48 -0.30 28.51 10.06
N ARG A 49 0.67 27.86 9.41
CA ARG A 49 1.40 28.39 8.25
C ARG A 49 0.46 28.66 7.05
N LEU A 50 -0.45 27.74 6.77
CA LEU A 50 -1.42 27.90 5.66
C LEU A 50 -2.41 29.05 5.89
N ARG A 51 -2.80 29.33 7.14
CA ARG A 51 -3.70 30.44 7.48
C ARG A 51 -3.02 31.80 7.50
N SER A 52 -1.74 31.88 7.91
CA SER A 52 -1.01 33.15 7.99
C SER A 52 -0.69 33.76 6.62
N GLY A 53 -0.91 33.01 5.54
CA GLY A 53 -0.36 33.33 4.21
C GLY A 53 1.16 33.14 4.18
N GLU A 54 1.74 33.19 2.99
CA GLU A 54 3.19 33.07 2.72
C GLU A 54 4.02 34.25 3.28
N LYS A 55 3.72 34.75 4.49
CA LYS A 55 4.64 35.65 5.18
C LYS A 55 5.90 34.84 5.54
N PRO A 56 7.09 35.45 5.49
CA PRO A 56 8.35 34.72 5.57
C PRO A 56 8.53 34.16 6.98
N ALA A 57 8.01 32.96 7.22
CA ALA A 57 8.66 32.03 8.12
C ALA A 57 10.00 31.64 7.48
N GLU A 58 10.99 31.29 8.29
CA GLU A 58 12.34 30.90 7.87
C GLU A 58 12.36 29.71 6.87
N THR A 59 11.22 29.07 6.59
CA THR A 59 11.06 28.13 5.49
C THR A 59 9.74 28.35 4.74
N PRO A 60 9.76 28.71 3.45
CA PRO A 60 8.54 28.97 2.67
C PRO A 60 7.75 27.68 2.42
N LEU A 61 6.42 27.80 2.36
CA LEU A 61 5.55 26.73 1.89
C LEU A 61 5.82 26.48 0.40
N LYS A 62 6.19 25.24 0.06
CA LYS A 62 6.44 24.83 -1.31
C LYS A 62 5.16 24.28 -1.93
N ARG A 63 4.68 24.97 -2.97
CA ARG A 63 3.54 24.52 -3.78
C ARG A 63 4.02 23.69 -4.97
N TYR A 64 3.23 22.70 -5.37
CA TYR A 64 3.56 21.84 -6.50
C TYR A 64 2.51 21.98 -7.62
N PRO A 65 2.62 22.96 -8.53
CA PRO A 65 1.64 23.14 -9.60
C PRO A 65 1.49 21.93 -10.53
N LEU A 66 2.55 21.11 -10.66
CA LEU A 66 2.51 19.87 -11.43
C LEU A 66 1.61 18.81 -10.79
N SER A 67 1.38 18.85 -9.48
CA SER A 67 0.55 17.91 -8.73
C SER A 67 -0.95 18.04 -8.99
N ARG A 68 -1.40 19.09 -9.70
CA ARG A 68 -2.83 19.37 -9.84
C ARG A 68 -3.62 18.21 -10.46
N PHE A 69 -4.77 17.92 -9.86
CA PHE A 69 -5.77 16.96 -10.36
C PHE A 69 -7.19 17.44 -10.00
N ALA A 70 -8.19 16.89 -10.67
CA ALA A 70 -9.59 17.26 -10.46
C ALA A 70 -10.39 16.12 -9.81
N THR A 71 -11.44 16.50 -9.09
CA THR A 71 -12.52 15.64 -8.61
C THR A 71 -13.84 16.37 -8.80
N ALA A 72 -14.96 15.72 -8.49
CA ALA A 72 -16.27 16.41 -8.47
C ALA A 72 -16.35 17.60 -7.48
N ALA A 73 -15.46 17.66 -6.48
CA ALA A 73 -15.40 18.74 -5.50
C ALA A 73 -14.63 19.98 -6.00
N GLY A 74 -13.71 19.81 -6.95
CA GLY A 74 -12.84 20.88 -7.42
C GLY A 74 -11.44 20.40 -7.79
N THR A 75 -10.52 21.36 -7.89
CA THR A 75 -9.12 21.13 -8.23
C THR A 75 -8.30 21.03 -6.95
N TRP A 76 -7.47 20.01 -6.87
CA TRP A 76 -6.59 19.76 -5.74
C TRP A 76 -5.14 20.08 -6.11
N GLU A 77 -4.34 20.53 -5.15
CA GLU A 77 -2.91 20.80 -5.30
C GLU A 77 -2.16 20.37 -4.03
N LEU A 78 -0.98 19.78 -4.18
CA LEU A 78 -0.09 19.41 -3.08
C LEU A 78 0.74 20.62 -2.62
N VAL A 79 0.88 20.76 -1.31
CA VAL A 79 1.80 21.70 -0.64
C VAL A 79 2.68 20.93 0.36
N GLU A 80 3.86 21.46 0.64
CA GLU A 80 4.85 20.93 1.58
C GLU A 80 5.51 22.05 2.36
N ASP A 81 5.84 21.83 3.63
CA ASP A 81 6.69 22.74 4.39
C ASP A 81 8.15 22.25 4.56
N GLY A 82 8.96 23.04 5.26
CA GLY A 82 10.38 22.72 5.49
C GLY A 82 10.66 21.45 6.29
N HIS A 83 9.67 20.93 7.02
CA HIS A 83 9.79 19.70 7.79
C HIS A 83 9.34 18.47 6.99
N GLY A 84 8.86 18.68 5.77
CA GLY A 84 8.31 17.65 4.91
C GLY A 84 6.86 17.31 5.26
N ASP A 85 6.16 18.13 6.05
CA ASP A 85 4.72 17.96 6.26
C ASP A 85 3.95 18.39 5.00
N HIS A 86 3.15 17.48 4.47
CA HIS A 86 2.35 17.67 3.26
C HIS A 86 0.89 17.99 3.57
N GLY A 87 0.28 18.79 2.68
CA GLY A 87 -1.15 19.06 2.70
C GLY A 87 -1.75 19.11 1.32
N TRP A 88 -3.08 18.98 1.27
CA TRP A 88 -3.88 19.08 0.06
C TRP A 88 -4.68 20.37 0.07
N ILE A 89 -4.46 21.25 -0.90
CA ILE A 89 -5.24 22.46 -1.11
C ILE A 89 -6.36 22.15 -2.11
N LEU A 90 -7.61 22.40 -1.73
CA LEU A 90 -8.78 22.32 -2.59
C LEU A 90 -9.23 23.73 -3.01
N GLU A 91 -9.23 23.95 -4.32
CA GLU A 91 -9.94 25.02 -5.00
C GLU A 91 -11.32 24.51 -5.45
N PRO A 92 -12.41 24.87 -4.75
CA PRO A 92 -13.73 24.31 -5.04
C PRO A 92 -14.29 24.80 -6.38
N VAL A 93 -15.13 23.98 -7.01
CA VAL A 93 -15.89 24.43 -8.20
C VAL A 93 -16.81 25.59 -7.80
N LYS A 94 -16.81 26.68 -8.57
CA LYS A 94 -17.68 27.85 -8.35
C LYS A 94 -19.14 27.40 -8.19
N GLY A 95 -19.78 27.81 -7.08
CA GLY A 95 -21.17 27.44 -6.74
C GLY A 95 -21.35 26.15 -5.95
N LYS A 96 -20.28 25.36 -5.72
CA LYS A 96 -20.25 24.20 -4.81
C LYS A 96 -19.27 24.48 -3.66
N THR A 97 -19.61 25.37 -2.75
CA THR A 97 -18.93 25.40 -1.45
C THR A 97 -19.36 24.17 -0.67
N GLY A 98 -18.40 23.41 -0.12
CA GLY A 98 -18.69 22.27 0.74
C GLY A 98 -19.69 22.67 1.82
N LYS A 99 -20.58 21.74 2.23
CA LYS A 99 -21.53 21.99 3.31
C LYS A 99 -20.74 22.36 4.57
N SER A 100 -20.62 23.66 4.84
CA SER A 100 -20.26 24.19 6.15
C SER A 100 -21.48 23.94 7.04
N GLU A 101 -21.51 22.81 7.75
CA GLU A 101 -22.49 22.65 8.82
C GLU A 101 -22.29 23.80 9.81
N LYS A 102 -23.28 24.68 9.95
CA LYS A 102 -23.19 25.90 10.76
C LYS A 102 -22.97 25.56 12.24
N SER A 103 -21.83 25.92 12.81
CA SER A 103 -21.73 26.38 14.21
C SER A 103 -20.47 27.22 14.34
N GLU A 104 -20.63 28.36 15.00
CA GLU A 104 -19.61 29.38 15.20
C GLU A 104 -18.61 28.89 16.25
N THR A 105 -17.46 28.39 15.77
CA THR A 105 -16.10 28.44 16.33
C THR A 105 -15.27 27.34 15.65
N SER A 106 -14.29 27.72 14.83
CA SER A 106 -13.22 26.82 14.32
C SER A 106 -13.67 25.47 13.74
N LYS A 107 -14.61 25.44 12.78
CA LYS A 107 -15.08 24.15 12.21
C LYS A 107 -14.12 23.55 11.20
N SER A 108 -13.86 22.25 11.41
CA SER A 108 -13.23 21.34 10.45
C SER A 108 -14.06 21.25 9.16
N VAL A 109 -13.40 21.34 8.02
CA VAL A 109 -13.96 21.14 6.68
C VAL A 109 -13.88 19.65 6.33
N VAL A 110 -14.95 19.10 5.74
CA VAL A 110 -15.01 17.71 5.28
C VAL A 110 -15.49 17.68 3.83
N VAL A 111 -14.83 16.87 2.99
CA VAL A 111 -15.18 16.68 1.57
C VAL A 111 -15.25 15.18 1.28
N GLY A 112 -16.47 14.66 1.12
CA GLY A 112 -16.67 13.20 1.05
C GLY A 112 -16.20 12.55 2.35
N LYS A 113 -15.18 11.68 2.25
CA LYS A 113 -14.49 11.07 3.40
C LYS A 113 -13.16 11.74 3.76
N VAL A 114 -12.75 12.79 3.03
CA VAL A 114 -11.56 13.58 3.34
C VAL A 114 -11.90 14.52 4.51
N SER A 115 -11.14 14.44 5.59
CA SER A 115 -11.46 15.05 6.89
C SER A 115 -10.31 15.91 7.43
N ASP A 116 -10.55 16.55 8.59
CA ASP A 116 -9.62 17.48 9.26
C ASP A 116 -9.25 18.73 8.44
N GLY A 117 -10.10 19.09 7.48
CA GLY A 117 -9.86 20.25 6.65
C GLY A 117 -9.95 21.57 7.42
N ILE A 118 -9.26 22.59 6.94
CA ILE A 118 -9.38 23.96 7.43
C ILE A 118 -9.72 24.89 6.27
N ALA A 119 -10.51 25.93 6.55
CA ALA A 119 -10.64 27.04 5.61
C ALA A 119 -9.32 27.84 5.57
N ILE A 120 -8.91 28.22 4.37
CA ILE A 120 -7.77 29.10 4.09
C ILE A 120 -8.21 30.25 3.17
N SER A 121 -7.31 31.16 2.79
CA SER A 121 -7.65 32.35 2.01
C SER A 121 -8.28 32.02 0.64
N GLU A 122 -9.05 32.97 0.11
CA GLU A 122 -9.67 32.92 -1.24
C GLU A 122 -10.71 31.80 -1.41
N GLY A 123 -11.38 31.40 -0.32
CA GLY A 123 -12.42 30.38 -0.34
C GLY A 123 -11.89 28.96 -0.58
N ARG A 124 -10.58 28.76 -0.44
CA ARG A 124 -9.92 27.46 -0.53
C ARG A 124 -9.99 26.73 0.81
N SER A 125 -9.78 25.42 0.76
CA SER A 125 -9.63 24.59 1.97
C SER A 125 -8.33 23.81 1.91
N ALA A 126 -7.75 23.48 3.05
CA ALA A 126 -6.56 22.64 3.14
C ALA A 126 -6.82 21.43 4.03
N PHE A 127 -6.26 20.27 3.69
CA PHE A 127 -6.41 19.02 4.43
C PHE A 127 -5.04 18.39 4.68
N PRO A 128 -4.82 17.68 5.80
CA PRO A 128 -3.54 17.01 6.04
C PRO A 128 -3.37 15.80 5.11
N ALA A 129 -2.14 15.56 4.66
CA ALA A 129 -1.76 14.35 3.94
C ALA A 129 -1.62 13.14 4.89
N THR A 130 -2.73 12.72 5.48
CA THR A 130 -2.82 11.47 6.25
C THR A 130 -3.11 10.28 5.33
N TRP A 131 -2.80 9.06 5.81
CA TRP A 131 -3.14 7.81 5.13
C TRP A 131 -4.64 7.70 4.85
N SER A 132 -5.48 8.01 5.83
CA SER A 132 -6.94 7.99 5.68
C SER A 132 -7.44 8.95 4.60
N ASN A 133 -6.90 10.19 4.57
CA ASN A 133 -7.24 11.17 3.55
C ASN A 133 -6.73 10.75 2.16
N LEU A 134 -5.56 10.11 2.06
CA LEU A 134 -5.07 9.57 0.80
C LEU A 134 -6.01 8.49 0.23
N LEU A 135 -6.47 7.55 1.06
CA LEU A 135 -7.42 6.52 0.63
C LEU A 135 -8.77 7.12 0.22
N ALA A 136 -9.25 8.13 0.95
CA ALA A 136 -10.46 8.86 0.58
C ALA A 136 -10.30 9.59 -0.75
N LEU A 137 -9.16 10.28 -0.96
CA LEU A 137 -8.84 10.96 -2.21
C LEU A 137 -8.75 9.98 -3.39
N LYS A 138 -8.18 8.79 -3.21
CA LYS A 138 -8.16 7.75 -4.25
C LYS A 138 -9.56 7.49 -4.80
N ASN A 139 -10.56 7.35 -3.93
CA ASN A 139 -11.94 7.14 -4.37
C ASN A 139 -12.50 8.35 -5.11
N LEU A 140 -12.35 9.56 -4.57
CA LEU A 140 -12.85 10.78 -5.23
C LEU A 140 -12.20 11.00 -6.61
N ILE A 141 -10.92 10.64 -6.75
CA ILE A 141 -10.18 10.70 -8.00
C ILE A 141 -10.71 9.67 -8.99
N LEU A 142 -10.87 8.41 -8.58
CA LEU A 142 -11.30 7.32 -9.47
C LEU A 142 -12.79 7.38 -9.81
N GLU A 143 -13.63 7.99 -8.99
CA GLU A 143 -15.03 8.31 -9.32
C GLU A 143 -15.13 9.40 -10.39
N HIS A 144 -14.19 10.35 -10.39
CA HIS A 144 -14.14 11.42 -11.38
C HIS A 144 -13.43 11.00 -12.67
N ASP A 145 -12.36 10.22 -12.55
CA ASP A 145 -11.48 9.77 -13.60
C ASP A 145 -11.02 8.33 -13.31
N PRO A 146 -11.80 7.31 -13.74
CA PRO A 146 -11.47 5.90 -13.52
C PRO A 146 -10.11 5.49 -14.12
N GLU A 147 -9.62 6.28 -15.08
CA GLU A 147 -8.37 6.04 -15.79
C GLU A 147 -7.18 6.83 -15.23
N SER A 148 -7.33 7.45 -14.06
CA SER A 148 -6.26 8.17 -13.37
C SER A 148 -5.01 7.29 -13.17
N SER A 149 -3.83 7.89 -13.33
CA SER A 149 -2.52 7.25 -13.11
C SER A 149 -1.81 7.76 -11.85
N ILE A 150 -2.52 8.49 -10.99
CA ILE A 150 -1.97 8.98 -9.71
C ILE A 150 -1.62 7.82 -8.78
N PHE A 151 -2.46 6.78 -8.76
CA PHE A 151 -2.29 5.61 -7.91
C PHE A 151 -1.73 4.43 -8.70
N PRO A 152 -1.02 3.50 -8.03
CA PRO A 152 -0.61 2.26 -8.65
C PRO A 152 -1.82 1.45 -9.11
N ALA A 153 -1.70 0.75 -10.23
CA ALA A 153 -2.81 0.04 -10.87
C ALA A 153 -2.37 -1.26 -11.52
N ALA A 154 -3.23 -2.28 -11.46
CA ALA A 154 -3.02 -3.57 -12.11
C ALA A 154 -3.71 -3.60 -13.48
N ARG A 155 -3.10 -2.94 -14.47
CA ARG A 155 -3.67 -2.80 -15.82
C ARG A 155 -2.62 -2.50 -16.88
N GLY A 156 -3.05 -2.53 -18.14
CA GLY A 156 -2.19 -2.21 -19.28
C GLY A 156 -1.06 -3.24 -19.46
N SER A 157 0.11 -2.77 -19.88
CA SER A 157 1.26 -3.65 -20.14
C SER A 157 1.80 -4.33 -18.87
N LEU A 158 1.49 -3.82 -17.68
CA LEU A 158 1.96 -4.40 -16.41
C LEU A 158 1.51 -5.86 -16.21
N GLN A 159 0.46 -6.30 -16.90
CA GLN A 159 -0.01 -7.70 -16.86
C GLN A 159 0.94 -8.66 -17.58
N THR A 160 1.67 -8.21 -18.59
CA THR A 160 2.43 -9.08 -19.51
C THR A 160 3.91 -8.73 -19.58
N SER A 161 4.29 -7.51 -19.26
CA SER A 161 5.66 -7.03 -19.26
C SER A 161 5.84 -5.93 -18.22
N SER A 162 6.62 -6.23 -17.20
CA SER A 162 6.98 -5.29 -16.15
C SER A 162 8.37 -5.61 -15.60
N ILE A 163 9.06 -4.59 -15.11
CA ILE A 163 10.24 -4.73 -14.28
C ILE A 163 9.87 -4.19 -12.90
N GLY A 164 10.17 -4.98 -11.87
CA GLY A 164 10.13 -4.57 -10.47
C GLY A 164 11.28 -3.62 -10.17
N VAL A 165 10.98 -2.36 -9.86
CA VAL A 165 11.99 -1.36 -9.49
C VAL A 165 11.87 -1.10 -7.99
N GLY A 166 12.62 -1.89 -7.23
CA GLY A 166 12.81 -1.70 -5.80
C GLY A 166 14.11 -0.98 -5.51
N ALA A 167 14.08 -0.05 -4.55
CA ALA A 167 15.29 0.50 -3.96
C ALA A 167 15.21 0.34 -2.45
N ARG A 168 16.29 -0.17 -1.88
CA ARG A 168 16.46 -0.24 -0.43
C ARG A 168 17.06 1.10 0.01
N PHE A 169 16.57 1.67 1.11
CA PHE A 169 17.19 2.81 1.81
C PHE A 169 17.04 4.20 1.17
N THR A 170 16.30 4.36 0.07
CA THR A 170 16.09 5.71 -0.49
C THR A 170 14.83 5.86 -1.32
N THR A 171 14.15 6.98 -1.12
CA THR A 171 13.06 7.47 -1.97
C THR A 171 13.56 8.34 -3.14
N LEU A 172 14.86 8.65 -3.18
CA LEU A 172 15.46 9.54 -4.18
C LEU A 172 15.46 8.97 -5.61
N HIS A 173 15.25 7.66 -5.76
CA HIS A 173 15.23 7.01 -7.06
C HIS A 173 13.93 7.25 -7.83
N TRP A 174 12.80 7.55 -7.15
CA TRP A 174 11.49 7.64 -7.80
C TRP A 174 11.43 8.66 -8.95
N PRO A 175 11.96 9.90 -8.82
CA PRO A 175 11.93 10.85 -9.94
C PRO A 175 12.67 10.35 -11.18
N ALA A 176 13.77 9.60 -11.01
CA ALA A 176 14.51 9.03 -12.12
C ALA A 176 13.73 7.89 -12.82
N VAL A 177 13.05 7.05 -12.04
CA VAL A 177 12.16 5.99 -12.57
C VAL A 177 10.99 6.61 -13.33
N GLU A 178 10.35 7.63 -12.75
CA GLU A 178 9.24 8.36 -13.36
C GLU A 178 9.66 9.04 -14.67
N TRP A 179 10.84 9.67 -14.69
CA TRP A 179 11.43 10.23 -15.91
C TRP A 179 11.66 9.14 -16.97
N ALA A 180 12.25 8.01 -16.60
CA ALA A 180 12.53 6.93 -17.54
C ALA A 180 11.23 6.34 -18.13
N MET A 181 10.22 6.10 -17.28
CA MET A 181 8.90 5.65 -17.72
C MET A 181 8.26 6.64 -18.69
N ALA A 182 8.29 7.93 -18.38
CA ALA A 182 7.73 8.97 -19.24
C ALA A 182 8.47 9.11 -20.57
N ALA A 183 9.80 9.05 -20.54
CA ALA A 183 10.64 9.17 -21.74
C ALA A 183 10.51 7.96 -22.68
N LEU A 184 10.33 6.76 -22.12
CA LEU A 184 10.19 5.52 -22.88
C LEU A 184 8.73 5.17 -23.21
N GLY A 185 7.75 5.85 -22.60
CA GLY A 185 6.34 5.51 -22.73
C GLY A 185 6.00 4.13 -22.16
N THR A 186 6.74 3.66 -21.14
CA THR A 186 6.60 2.30 -20.60
C THR A 186 6.06 2.29 -19.18
N SER A 187 5.25 1.27 -18.86
CA SER A 187 4.72 1.05 -17.51
C SER A 187 5.62 0.08 -16.76
N LEU A 188 6.04 0.43 -15.54
CA LEU A 188 6.86 -0.39 -14.66
C LEU A 188 6.18 -0.59 -13.30
N THR A 189 6.59 -1.64 -12.58
CA THR A 189 6.30 -1.74 -11.14
C THR A 189 7.29 -0.85 -10.41
N ALA A 190 7.00 0.46 -10.43
CA ALA A 190 7.89 1.56 -10.05
C ALA A 190 8.01 1.80 -8.54
N ASN A 191 7.42 0.91 -7.74
CA ASN A 191 7.61 0.82 -6.30
C ASN A 191 7.62 -0.67 -5.97
N GLN A 192 8.63 -1.16 -5.27
CA GLN A 192 8.69 -2.57 -4.87
C GLN A 192 9.60 -2.75 -3.66
N ASN A 193 9.10 -3.44 -2.64
CA ASN A 193 9.89 -3.85 -1.49
C ASN A 193 9.29 -5.11 -0.85
N SER A 194 10.14 -5.93 -0.24
CA SER A 194 9.73 -7.14 0.47
C SER A 194 9.05 -6.84 1.80
N ILE A 195 7.97 -7.55 2.12
CA ILE A 195 7.21 -7.39 3.37
C ILE A 195 7.05 -8.76 4.01
N PRO A 196 7.51 -8.98 5.25
CA PRO A 196 7.88 -7.97 6.24
C PRO A 196 9.38 -7.69 6.33
N ARG A 197 10.20 -8.24 5.42
CA ARG A 197 11.66 -8.15 5.51
C ARG A 197 12.16 -6.70 5.48
N GLU A 198 11.76 -5.95 4.46
CA GLU A 198 12.29 -4.61 4.22
C GLU A 198 11.45 -3.51 4.87
N LEU A 199 10.12 -3.64 4.77
CA LEU A 199 9.18 -2.64 5.27
C LEU A 199 8.41 -3.12 6.49
N VAL A 200 8.18 -2.20 7.41
CA VAL A 200 7.27 -2.37 8.55
C VAL A 200 5.83 -2.30 8.04
N TYR A 201 5.02 -3.33 8.24
CA TYR A 201 3.59 -3.28 7.93
C TYR A 201 2.73 -2.95 9.16
N ASP A 202 3.32 -3.03 10.35
CA ASP A 202 2.66 -2.77 11.63
C ASP A 202 3.49 -1.80 12.48
N VAL A 203 3.21 -0.50 12.33
CA VAL A 203 3.95 0.56 13.05
C VAL A 203 3.64 0.57 14.54
N ASP A 204 2.51 0.02 14.98
CA ASP A 204 2.18 -0.06 16.40
C ASP A 204 3.01 -1.14 17.09
N GLU A 205 3.25 -2.28 16.43
CA GLU A 205 4.19 -3.29 16.90
C GLU A 205 5.64 -2.79 16.85
N MET A 206 5.99 -1.93 15.89
CA MET A 206 7.28 -1.23 15.87
C MET A 206 7.46 -0.34 17.09
N LEU A 207 6.48 0.52 17.39
CA LEU A 207 6.54 1.40 18.56
C LEU A 207 6.59 0.64 19.88
N ALA A 208 5.96 -0.53 19.91
CA ALA A 208 5.93 -1.36 21.10
C ALA A 208 7.12 -2.31 21.22
N ASP A 209 8.12 -2.21 20.32
CA ASP A 209 9.32 -3.06 20.28
C ASP A 209 8.99 -4.56 20.23
N ARG A 210 8.02 -4.92 19.38
CA ARG A 210 7.52 -6.29 19.20
C ARG A 210 7.64 -6.82 17.77
N LEU A 211 8.39 -6.13 16.91
CA LEU A 211 8.70 -6.63 15.58
C LEU A 211 9.52 -7.91 15.67
N ASP A 212 9.34 -8.77 14.67
CA ASP A 212 9.94 -10.10 14.68
C ASP A 212 11.27 -10.12 13.89
N LYS A 213 11.87 -11.30 13.79
CA LYS A 213 12.94 -11.62 12.84
C LYS A 213 12.38 -12.32 11.61
N VAL A 214 12.89 -11.97 10.44
CA VAL A 214 12.47 -12.53 9.16
C VAL A 214 13.63 -13.36 8.59
N PRO A 215 13.39 -14.64 8.25
CA PRO A 215 14.37 -15.44 7.53
C PRO A 215 14.81 -14.75 6.23
N PHE A 216 16.11 -14.77 5.99
CA PHE A 216 16.71 -14.27 4.76
C PHE A 216 17.68 -15.32 4.22
N PRO A 217 17.16 -16.31 3.45
CA PRO A 217 17.93 -17.48 3.02
C PRO A 217 19.20 -17.12 2.25
N PHE A 218 19.19 -16.03 1.49
CA PHE A 218 20.33 -15.54 0.72
C PHE A 218 21.57 -15.21 1.56
N ILE A 219 21.38 -14.78 2.82
CA ILE A 219 22.49 -14.53 3.75
C ILE A 219 22.66 -15.66 4.78
N GLY A 220 21.89 -16.73 4.66
CA GLY A 220 21.92 -17.87 5.60
C GLY A 220 21.51 -17.51 7.03
N GLY A 221 20.70 -16.47 7.22
CA GLY A 221 20.37 -15.95 8.54
C GLY A 221 19.02 -15.27 8.62
N GLU A 222 18.84 -14.41 9.62
CA GLU A 222 17.64 -13.62 9.83
C GLU A 222 17.97 -12.14 9.91
N VAL A 223 17.03 -11.30 9.51
CA VAL A 223 17.10 -9.84 9.69
C VAL A 223 15.93 -9.36 10.56
N PRO A 224 16.02 -8.20 11.21
CA PRO A 224 14.86 -7.57 11.82
C PRO A 224 13.76 -7.34 10.77
N GLU A 225 12.51 -7.58 11.14
CA GLU A 225 11.35 -7.12 10.38
C GLU A 225 11.45 -5.61 10.15
N GLY A 226 11.20 -5.19 8.91
CA GLY A 226 11.25 -3.79 8.52
C GLY A 226 12.62 -3.15 8.68
N HIS A 227 13.72 -3.87 8.40
CA HIS A 227 15.08 -3.40 8.66
C HIS A 227 15.46 -2.07 7.98
N GLN A 228 14.64 -1.55 7.04
CA GLN A 228 14.84 -0.24 6.43
C GLN A 228 14.26 0.92 7.28
N GLY A 229 13.42 0.62 8.28
CA GLY A 229 12.78 1.61 9.15
C GLY A 229 11.64 2.39 8.48
N GLN A 230 11.21 1.97 7.29
CA GLN A 230 10.11 2.57 6.53
C GLN A 230 8.87 1.68 6.61
N SER A 231 7.69 2.30 6.68
CA SER A 231 6.43 1.58 6.67
C SER A 231 5.93 1.30 5.24
N VAL A 232 5.16 0.23 5.05
CA VAL A 232 4.52 -0.07 3.75
C VAL A 232 3.56 1.05 3.33
N GLU A 233 2.80 1.61 4.26
CA GLU A 233 1.89 2.71 3.99
C GLU A 233 2.65 4.00 3.67
N GLY A 234 3.72 4.28 4.41
CA GLY A 234 4.60 5.40 4.12
C GLY A 234 5.23 5.29 2.73
N MET A 235 5.71 4.10 2.35
CA MET A 235 6.25 3.87 1.00
C MET A 235 5.17 4.03 -0.07
N SER A 236 3.96 3.54 0.18
CA SER A 236 2.82 3.69 -0.72
C SER A 236 2.45 5.17 -0.91
N HIS A 237 2.33 5.90 0.20
CA HIS A 237 1.95 7.31 0.22
C HIS A 237 3.03 8.16 -0.45
N GLY A 238 4.28 8.00 -0.04
CA GLY A 238 5.43 8.73 -0.59
C GLY A 238 5.59 8.51 -2.09
N ALA A 239 5.39 7.29 -2.58
CA ALA A 239 5.41 7.00 -4.01
C ALA A 239 4.33 7.83 -4.73
N VAL A 240 3.08 7.82 -4.27
CA VAL A 240 2.00 8.63 -4.87
C VAL A 240 2.35 10.13 -4.87
N LEU A 241 2.86 10.65 -3.76
CA LEU A 241 3.28 12.06 -3.69
C LEU A 241 4.40 12.36 -4.68
N SER A 242 5.36 11.45 -4.87
CA SER A 242 6.43 11.63 -5.88
C SER A 242 5.86 11.81 -7.28
N LYS A 243 4.94 10.93 -7.71
CA LYS A 243 4.33 10.98 -9.06
C LYS A 243 3.57 12.28 -9.27
N LEU A 244 2.94 12.80 -8.22
CA LEU A 244 2.27 14.10 -8.24
C LEU A 244 3.28 15.26 -8.31
N LYS A 245 4.32 15.25 -7.48
CA LYS A 245 5.34 16.31 -7.42
C LYS A 245 6.07 16.47 -8.77
N THR A 246 6.37 15.38 -9.45
CA THR A 246 7.02 15.37 -10.78
C THR A 246 6.05 15.61 -11.93
N GLY A 247 4.75 15.48 -11.69
CA GLY A 247 3.72 15.56 -12.73
C GLY A 247 3.61 14.31 -13.59
N PHE A 248 4.22 13.20 -13.17
CA PHE A 248 4.21 11.91 -13.89
C PHE A 248 2.79 11.46 -14.25
N HIS A 249 1.80 11.65 -13.37
CA HIS A 249 0.40 11.25 -13.59
C HIS A 249 -0.25 11.90 -14.83
N ARG A 250 0.32 13.00 -15.31
CA ARG A 250 -0.17 13.69 -16.52
C ARG A 250 0.15 12.93 -17.80
N HIS A 251 1.13 12.03 -17.76
CA HIS A 251 1.48 11.15 -18.89
C HIS A 251 0.48 10.02 -19.11
N ARG A 252 -0.45 9.78 -18.17
CA ARG A 252 -1.47 8.71 -18.27
C ARG A 252 -0.87 7.31 -18.41
N LEU A 253 0.37 7.12 -17.95
CA LEU A 253 1.03 5.81 -17.92
C LEU A 253 0.70 5.10 -16.61
N ALA A 254 0.28 3.84 -16.70
CA ALA A 254 0.10 3.02 -15.52
C ALA A 254 1.46 2.75 -14.85
N TRP A 255 1.44 2.59 -13.53
CA TRP A 255 2.59 2.14 -12.76
C TRP A 255 2.12 1.18 -11.68
N GLY A 256 2.99 0.26 -11.29
CA GLY A 256 2.70 -0.74 -10.27
C GLY A 256 3.38 -0.44 -8.94
N PHE A 257 2.76 -0.94 -7.87
CA PHE A 257 3.42 -1.14 -6.58
C PHE A 257 3.33 -2.62 -6.20
N ASN A 258 4.49 -3.29 -6.10
CA ASN A 258 4.57 -4.66 -5.60
C ASN A 258 4.88 -4.71 -4.10
N ALA A 259 3.95 -5.26 -3.34
CA ALA A 259 4.19 -5.67 -1.96
C ALA A 259 4.78 -7.09 -2.00
N ASP A 260 6.10 -7.12 -2.07
CA ASP A 260 6.87 -8.28 -2.49
C ASP A 260 7.08 -9.28 -1.34
N HIS A 261 7.33 -10.55 -1.66
CA HIS A 261 7.69 -11.62 -0.72
C HIS A 261 6.85 -11.68 0.57
N GLN A 262 5.51 -11.65 0.48
CA GLN A 262 4.66 -11.81 1.65
C GLN A 262 4.59 -13.27 2.11
N PRO A 263 5.15 -13.63 3.28
CA PRO A 263 5.25 -15.01 3.72
C PRO A 263 3.87 -15.57 4.03
N ILE A 264 3.50 -16.66 3.33
CA ILE A 264 2.34 -17.47 3.66
C ILE A 264 2.73 -18.47 4.75
N GLY A 265 1.93 -18.54 5.82
CA GLY A 265 2.20 -19.43 6.93
C GLY A 265 3.08 -18.82 8.02
N GLY A 266 3.30 -19.62 9.06
CA GLY A 266 4.13 -19.24 10.20
C GLY A 266 3.53 -18.14 11.08
N LYS A 267 4.41 -17.46 11.82
CA LYS A 267 4.05 -16.47 12.85
C LYS A 267 3.37 -15.20 12.32
N PHE A 268 3.52 -14.90 11.03
CA PHE A 268 2.92 -13.70 10.41
C PHE A 268 1.42 -13.85 10.13
N ASP A 269 0.88 -15.07 10.12
CA ASP A 269 -0.57 -15.31 9.97
C ASP A 269 -1.37 -14.61 11.10
N ALA A 270 -0.79 -14.47 12.30
CA ALA A 270 -1.44 -13.82 13.44
C ALA A 270 -1.72 -12.33 13.23
N ARG A 271 -0.93 -11.66 12.35
CA ARG A 271 -1.07 -10.22 12.04
C ARG A 271 -1.47 -9.99 10.58
N GLU A 272 -2.05 -10.99 9.91
CA GLU A 272 -2.30 -10.90 8.47
C GLU A 272 -3.36 -9.85 8.10
N ASP A 273 -4.35 -9.58 8.96
CA ASP A 273 -5.34 -8.53 8.71
C ASP A 273 -4.70 -7.14 8.68
N ARG A 274 -3.69 -6.93 9.52
CA ARG A 274 -2.90 -5.70 9.52
C ARG A 274 -2.03 -5.60 8.28
N LEU A 275 -1.35 -6.69 7.89
CA LEU A 275 -0.60 -6.78 6.63
C LEU A 275 -1.48 -6.41 5.43
N VAL A 276 -2.67 -7.01 5.35
CA VAL A 276 -3.65 -6.76 4.28
C VAL A 276 -4.06 -5.29 4.23
N THR A 277 -4.33 -4.69 5.39
CA THR A 277 -4.74 -3.29 5.50
C THR A 277 -3.62 -2.32 5.11
N GLY A 278 -2.38 -2.59 5.53
CA GLY A 278 -1.21 -1.78 5.16
C GLY A 278 -0.88 -1.84 3.66
N CYS A 279 -1.15 -2.97 3.02
CA CYS A 279 -0.86 -3.18 1.60
C CYS A 279 -2.03 -2.82 0.66
N LEU A 280 -3.03 -2.06 1.12
CA LEU A 280 -4.24 -1.73 0.32
C LEU A 280 -3.91 -1.07 -1.02
N LEU A 281 -2.90 -0.20 -1.06
CA LEU A 281 -2.48 0.48 -2.30
C LEU A 281 -1.57 -0.38 -3.18
N ALA A 282 -1.07 -1.53 -2.73
CA ALA A 282 -0.29 -2.40 -3.60
C ALA A 282 -1.19 -2.90 -4.75
N SER A 283 -0.69 -2.75 -5.99
CA SER A 283 -1.36 -3.25 -7.20
C SER A 283 -0.82 -4.62 -7.61
N TYR A 284 0.20 -5.11 -6.93
CA TYR A 284 0.79 -6.42 -7.11
C TYR A 284 1.09 -6.97 -5.71
N ILE A 285 0.62 -8.19 -5.43
CA ILE A 285 0.97 -8.94 -4.22
C ILE A 285 1.75 -10.18 -4.63
N THR A 286 2.99 -10.32 -4.14
CA THR A 286 3.77 -11.56 -4.25
C THR A 286 3.55 -12.39 -2.99
N PHE A 287 2.85 -13.51 -3.13
CA PHE A 287 2.64 -14.49 -2.07
C PHE A 287 3.80 -15.47 -2.04
N ASP A 288 4.64 -15.37 -1.03
CA ASP A 288 5.77 -16.28 -0.84
C ASP A 288 5.32 -17.53 -0.08
N LEU A 289 5.24 -18.65 -0.79
CA LEU A 289 4.84 -19.95 -0.23
C LEU A 289 6.00 -20.71 0.40
N SER A 290 7.23 -20.23 0.22
CA SER A 290 8.46 -20.92 0.63
C SER A 290 8.45 -21.29 2.13
N PRO A 291 8.02 -20.41 3.07
CA PRO A 291 7.98 -20.77 4.49
C PRO A 291 7.04 -21.96 4.80
N GLU A 292 5.82 -21.93 4.28
CA GLU A 292 4.84 -23.01 4.51
C GLU A 292 5.27 -24.31 3.82
N LEU A 293 5.81 -24.22 2.60
CA LEU A 293 6.29 -25.39 1.85
C LEU A 293 7.50 -26.05 2.51
N ALA A 294 8.39 -25.26 3.13
CA ALA A 294 9.51 -25.78 3.90
C ALA A 294 9.06 -26.46 5.20
N ALA A 295 8.02 -25.93 5.85
CA ALA A 295 7.48 -26.47 7.09
C ALA A 295 6.57 -27.70 6.88
N THR A 296 5.98 -27.87 5.70
CA THR A 296 5.01 -28.94 5.42
C THR A 296 5.70 -30.30 5.31
N THR A 297 5.32 -31.23 6.20
CA THR A 297 5.75 -32.62 6.15
C THR A 297 4.77 -33.49 5.35
N ALA A 298 5.29 -34.42 4.54
CA ALA A 298 4.45 -35.35 3.80
C ALA A 298 3.65 -36.27 4.76
N PRO A 299 2.32 -36.41 4.57
CA PRO A 299 1.53 -37.34 5.35
C PRO A 299 1.88 -38.78 5.00
N ALA A 300 1.74 -39.70 5.96
CA ALA A 300 2.06 -41.11 5.76
C ALA A 300 1.22 -41.81 4.67
N LYS A 301 0.01 -41.29 4.39
CA LYS A 301 -0.90 -41.79 3.34
C LYS A 301 -1.38 -40.63 2.45
N PRO A 302 -0.57 -40.15 1.50
CA PRO A 302 -0.87 -38.96 0.69
C PRO A 302 -2.20 -39.05 -0.06
N ALA A 303 -2.50 -40.19 -0.69
CA ALA A 303 -3.74 -40.36 -1.45
C ALA A 303 -5.01 -40.23 -0.58
N ALA A 304 -5.00 -40.80 0.63
CA ALA A 304 -6.10 -40.68 1.57
C ALA A 304 -6.23 -39.23 2.08
N TRP A 305 -5.10 -38.59 2.40
CA TRP A 305 -5.08 -37.19 2.83
C TRP A 305 -5.63 -36.26 1.75
N VAL A 306 -5.22 -36.44 0.49
CA VAL A 306 -5.69 -35.63 -0.65
C VAL A 306 -7.20 -35.79 -0.86
N ALA A 307 -7.73 -37.01 -0.76
CA ALA A 307 -9.16 -37.26 -0.89
C ALA A 307 -10.01 -36.53 0.17
N GLU A 308 -9.44 -36.32 1.37
CA GLU A 308 -10.10 -35.62 2.47
C GLU A 308 -9.96 -34.09 2.39
N HIS A 309 -8.79 -33.58 1.97
CA HIS A 309 -8.45 -32.15 2.11
C HIS A 309 -8.51 -31.36 0.81
N VAL A 310 -8.37 -32.00 -0.35
CA VAL A 310 -8.33 -31.34 -1.66
C VAL A 310 -9.65 -31.59 -2.40
N PRO A 311 -10.37 -30.54 -2.83
CA PRO A 311 -11.60 -30.73 -3.60
C PRO A 311 -11.35 -31.58 -4.85
N ALA A 312 -12.16 -32.62 -5.05
CA ALA A 312 -12.00 -33.56 -6.16
C ALA A 312 -11.97 -32.89 -7.54
N ALA A 313 -12.73 -31.80 -7.71
CA ALA A 313 -12.74 -31.00 -8.94
C ALA A 313 -11.38 -30.31 -9.21
N ILE A 314 -10.67 -29.88 -8.17
CA ILE A 314 -9.31 -29.32 -8.31
C ILE A 314 -8.34 -30.43 -8.71
N VAL A 315 -8.40 -31.59 -8.07
CA VAL A 315 -7.56 -32.75 -8.43
C VAL A 315 -7.76 -33.13 -9.89
N ALA A 316 -9.02 -33.24 -10.34
CA ALA A 316 -9.34 -33.55 -11.73
C ALA A 316 -8.80 -32.49 -12.71
N LYS A 317 -8.93 -31.20 -12.37
CA LYS A 317 -8.43 -30.10 -13.19
C LYS A 317 -6.90 -30.09 -13.28
N VAL A 318 -6.20 -30.39 -12.19
CA VAL A 318 -4.73 -30.52 -12.17
C VAL A 318 -4.32 -31.67 -13.08
N LYS A 319 -4.93 -32.85 -12.95
CA LYS A 319 -4.66 -34.01 -13.82
C LYS A 319 -4.83 -33.68 -15.31
N ALA A 320 -5.93 -33.01 -15.67
CA ALA A 320 -6.18 -32.60 -17.04
C ALA A 320 -5.09 -31.67 -17.56
N ARG A 321 -4.72 -30.62 -16.81
CA ARG A 321 -3.70 -29.65 -17.23
C ARG A 321 -2.30 -30.25 -17.34
N VAL A 322 -1.93 -31.14 -16.42
CA VAL A 322 -0.65 -31.85 -16.44
C VAL A 322 -0.57 -32.76 -17.69
N ALA A 323 -1.66 -33.47 -18.00
CA ALA A 323 -1.75 -34.28 -19.21
C ALA A 323 -1.71 -33.44 -20.50
N GLU A 324 -2.42 -32.31 -20.54
CA GLU A 324 -2.42 -31.36 -21.66
C GLU A 324 -1.02 -30.78 -21.91
N ALA A 325 -0.23 -30.57 -20.85
CA ALA A 325 1.17 -30.15 -20.95
C ALA A 325 2.13 -31.27 -21.38
N GLY A 326 1.64 -32.49 -21.58
CA GLY A 326 2.47 -33.65 -21.95
C GLY A 326 3.30 -34.22 -20.81
N VAL A 327 3.05 -33.80 -19.56
CA VAL A 327 3.77 -34.28 -18.38
C VAL A 327 3.14 -35.58 -17.90
N LYS A 328 3.95 -36.64 -17.81
CA LYS A 328 3.53 -37.94 -17.26
C LYS A 328 3.79 -37.95 -15.77
N LEU A 329 2.72 -38.04 -14.97
CA LEU A 329 2.82 -38.07 -13.51
C LEU A 329 2.08 -39.29 -12.99
N LYS A 330 2.72 -40.12 -12.15
CA LYS A 330 2.04 -41.26 -11.53
C LYS A 330 1.04 -40.75 -10.51
N GLU A 331 -0.03 -41.52 -10.30
CA GLU A 331 -1.06 -41.19 -9.29
C GLU A 331 -0.48 -41.01 -7.88
N SER A 332 0.53 -41.81 -7.50
CA SER A 332 1.22 -41.67 -6.21
C SER A 332 2.03 -40.37 -6.12
N GLU A 333 2.75 -40.01 -7.18
CA GLU A 333 3.58 -38.79 -7.25
C GLU A 333 2.70 -37.54 -7.22
N LEU A 334 1.56 -37.57 -7.92
CA LEU A 334 0.56 -36.51 -7.85
C LEU A 334 -0.01 -36.36 -6.44
N ALA A 335 -0.36 -37.47 -5.78
CA ALA A 335 -0.90 -37.43 -4.43
C ALA A 335 0.12 -36.86 -3.43
N GLU A 336 1.39 -37.24 -3.54
CA GLU A 336 2.49 -36.69 -2.73
C GLU A 336 2.67 -35.19 -2.97
N LEU A 337 2.72 -34.77 -4.25
CA LEU A 337 2.87 -33.35 -4.61
C LEU A 337 1.70 -32.53 -4.08
N LEU A 338 0.47 -32.96 -4.32
CA LEU A 338 -0.73 -32.27 -3.84
C LEU A 338 -0.76 -32.19 -2.32
N ALA A 339 -0.43 -33.27 -1.60
CA ALA A 339 -0.36 -33.26 -0.15
C ALA A 339 0.68 -32.27 0.39
N ARG A 340 1.78 -32.06 -0.35
CA ARG A 340 2.83 -31.11 0.02
C ARG A 340 2.48 -29.65 -0.28
N VAL A 341 1.88 -29.36 -1.44
CA VAL A 341 1.64 -27.97 -1.86
C VAL A 341 0.30 -27.42 -1.38
N TRP A 342 -0.70 -28.28 -1.17
CA TRP A 342 -2.06 -27.83 -0.88
C TRP A 342 -2.20 -26.97 0.39
N PRO A 343 -1.52 -27.26 1.52
CA PRO A 343 -1.60 -26.40 2.70
C PRO A 343 -1.21 -24.94 2.41
N ALA A 344 -0.11 -24.73 1.70
CA ALA A 344 0.34 -23.40 1.28
C ALA A 344 -0.65 -22.73 0.32
N MET A 345 -1.19 -23.47 -0.65
CA MET A 345 -2.20 -22.96 -1.57
C MET A 345 -3.50 -22.55 -0.86
N ALA A 346 -3.96 -23.33 0.12
CA ALA A 346 -5.16 -23.03 0.88
C ALA A 346 -5.01 -21.75 1.71
N LYS A 347 -3.86 -21.57 2.38
CA LYS A 347 -3.54 -20.34 3.12
C LYS A 347 -3.40 -19.13 2.18
N MET A 348 -2.73 -19.28 1.05
CA MET A 348 -2.64 -18.24 0.02
C MET A 348 -4.02 -17.78 -0.44
N GLN A 349 -4.92 -18.71 -0.76
CA GLN A 349 -6.28 -18.39 -1.16
C GLN A 349 -7.07 -17.69 -0.05
N ALA A 350 -6.87 -18.06 1.21
CA ALA A 350 -7.49 -17.38 2.34
C ALA A 350 -7.03 -15.91 2.43
N ARG A 351 -5.72 -15.66 2.31
CA ARG A 351 -5.17 -14.31 2.32
C ARG A 351 -5.59 -13.50 1.09
N ASP A 352 -5.65 -14.12 -0.09
CA ASP A 352 -6.15 -13.48 -1.31
C ASP A 352 -7.60 -13.00 -1.16
N ARG A 353 -8.46 -13.80 -0.52
CA ARG A 353 -9.84 -13.41 -0.21
C ARG A 353 -9.88 -12.22 0.74
N LYS A 354 -9.01 -12.17 1.75
CA LYS A 354 -8.89 -11.00 2.65
C LYS A 354 -8.50 -9.76 1.88
N TYR A 355 -7.53 -9.85 0.97
CA TYR A 355 -7.14 -8.75 0.10
C TYR A 355 -8.25 -8.26 -0.83
N ALA A 356 -9.02 -9.18 -1.40
CA ALA A 356 -10.17 -8.83 -2.23
C ALA A 356 -11.25 -8.10 -1.40
N ALA A 357 -11.62 -8.65 -0.24
CA ALA A 357 -12.62 -8.08 0.64
C ALA A 357 -12.22 -6.69 1.17
N ALA A 358 -10.97 -6.53 1.61
CA ALA A 358 -10.45 -5.27 2.11
C ALA A 358 -10.48 -4.18 1.03
N ARG A 359 -10.13 -4.51 -0.22
CA ARG A 359 -10.21 -3.57 -1.35
C ARG A 359 -11.65 -3.27 -1.76
N GLU A 360 -12.54 -4.24 -1.70
CA GLU A 360 -13.97 -4.02 -1.95
C GLU A 360 -14.59 -3.03 -0.95
N GLN A 361 -14.21 -3.14 0.32
CA GLN A 361 -14.62 -2.21 1.37
C GLN A 361 -13.97 -0.82 1.21
N ALA A 362 -12.68 -0.77 0.87
CA ALA A 362 -11.91 0.46 0.84
C ALA A 362 -12.12 1.28 -0.45
N PHE A 363 -12.34 0.63 -1.59
CA PHE A 363 -12.27 1.28 -2.91
C PHE A 363 -13.51 1.14 -3.77
N VAL A 364 -13.72 2.16 -4.61
CA VAL A 364 -14.62 2.10 -5.78
C VAL A 364 -14.13 1.05 -6.78
N PRO A 365 -14.99 0.49 -7.65
CA PRO A 365 -14.63 -0.64 -8.52
C PRO A 365 -13.30 -0.49 -9.29
N ALA A 366 -13.05 0.69 -9.87
CA ALA A 366 -11.81 0.97 -10.62
C ALA A 366 -10.52 0.86 -9.78
N GLY A 367 -10.62 0.96 -8.45
CA GLY A 367 -9.48 0.93 -7.54
C GLY A 367 -9.19 -0.43 -6.90
N ARG A 368 -9.94 -1.49 -7.26
CA ARG A 368 -9.91 -2.80 -6.58
C ARG A 368 -8.97 -3.83 -7.19
N ALA A 369 -8.61 -3.67 -8.47
CA ALA A 369 -7.81 -4.66 -9.18
C ALA A 369 -6.37 -4.73 -8.63
N TYR A 370 -5.83 -5.95 -8.56
CA TYR A 370 -4.43 -6.23 -8.24
C TYR A 370 -3.98 -7.52 -8.93
N PHE A 371 -2.69 -7.62 -9.24
CA PHE A 371 -2.05 -8.83 -9.71
C PHE A 371 -1.59 -9.70 -8.54
N ARG A 372 -1.56 -11.01 -8.81
CA ARG A 372 -1.14 -12.04 -7.86
C ARG A 372 0.08 -12.71 -8.45
N GLU A 373 1.16 -12.74 -7.69
CA GLU A 373 2.32 -13.55 -7.99
C GLU A 373 2.44 -14.61 -6.91
N LEU A 374 2.73 -15.82 -7.36
CA LEU A 374 3.03 -16.92 -6.50
C LEU A 374 4.54 -17.09 -6.55
N SER A 375 5.19 -16.95 -5.40
CA SER A 375 6.64 -17.17 -5.28
C SER A 375 6.98 -18.41 -4.47
N ILE A 376 8.01 -19.11 -4.95
CA ILE A 376 8.63 -20.30 -4.37
C ILE A 376 10.16 -20.28 -4.58
N ASP A 377 10.71 -19.13 -4.97
CA ASP A 377 12.11 -18.97 -5.34
C ASP A 377 13.06 -19.00 -4.14
N GLU A 378 12.55 -18.78 -2.92
CA GLU A 378 13.31 -18.93 -1.68
C GLU A 378 13.48 -20.41 -1.24
N LEU A 379 13.13 -21.37 -2.10
CA LEU A 379 13.36 -22.81 -1.94
C LEU A 379 14.46 -23.32 -2.89
N PRO A 380 15.75 -23.02 -2.65
CA PRO A 380 16.83 -23.39 -3.56
C PRO A 380 16.89 -24.92 -3.76
N GLY A 381 16.85 -25.36 -5.02
CA GLY A 381 17.01 -26.76 -5.41
C GLY A 381 15.81 -27.67 -5.17
N LEU A 382 14.66 -27.14 -4.76
CA LEU A 382 13.45 -27.92 -4.46
C LEU A 382 12.38 -27.87 -5.56
N THR A 383 12.55 -27.01 -6.57
CA THR A 383 11.60 -26.84 -7.68
C THR A 383 12.02 -27.70 -8.86
N THR A 384 11.30 -28.80 -9.10
CA THR A 384 11.45 -29.63 -10.31
C THR A 384 10.53 -29.11 -11.42
N PRO A 385 10.94 -29.16 -12.70
CA PRO A 385 10.11 -28.78 -13.85
C PRO A 385 8.76 -29.52 -13.95
#